data_AF-A0A7K7BB30-F1
#
_entry.id   AF-A0A7K7BB30-F1
#
_cell.length_a   1.000
_cell.length_b   1.000
_cell.length_c   1.000
_cell.angle_alpha   90.00
_cell.angle_beta   90.00
_cell.angle_gamma   90.00
#
_symmetry.space_group_name_H-M   'P 1'
#
loop_
_entity.id
_entity.type
_entity.pdbx_description
1 polymer ?
#
loop_
_entity_poly.entity_id
_entity_poly.type
_entity_poly.pdbx_seq_one_letter_code
_entity_poly.pdbx_strand_id
1 'polypeptide(L)'
;MRMDKRSRSKSRESHRRSGEPPVPPNKQDKRESSKGKGDTKQEKAKETLSSAGTEGRVHTSTVVDVDEVVSDEEMEAIALLDSERQEEGVKSPGLGICEWLLTILSFLFIIMTFPVSVWFCMKVVREYERVIVFRLGHLLPGRARRPGLFFLLPCLDTYHKVDLRLKTLEIPFHQVVTKDMVTLEIDVVCYYRLENASLLLTTLTSISTTIQLLVQTTTKRLLAHRAFSELLLERKSIGQEIKVALDAVTGCWGIKVERTEINNVQLPAEVRQTLAVEAEAQRQAKVRVIAAEGEKAASEALQMAAEILSSTPAAAQLRCLHALHSLAAEKSAAFILPLPLDTMNLVSPGIRSPAGANSLLPDNRNLPESLKDKKDSPML
;
A
#
# COMPACT_ATOMS: atom_id res chain seq x y z
N MET A 1 -12.62 0.54 -51.41
CA MET A 1 -13.36 1.80 -51.20
C MET A 1 -14.85 1.57 -51.46
N ARG A 2 -15.61 1.21 -50.42
CA ARG A 2 -17.09 1.20 -50.37
C ARG A 2 -17.46 1.25 -48.88
N MET A 3 -18.28 2.21 -48.47
CA MET A 3 -18.73 2.41 -47.09
C MET A 3 -20.20 2.02 -46.99
N ASP A 4 -20.56 1.17 -46.02
CA ASP A 4 -21.96 0.91 -45.69
C ASP A 4 -22.10 0.32 -44.28
N LYS A 5 -22.36 1.19 -43.28
CA LYS A 5 -22.99 0.79 -42.01
C LYS A 5 -23.96 1.87 -41.53
N ARG A 6 -25.17 1.45 -41.21
CA ARG A 6 -26.34 2.28 -40.91
C ARG A 6 -26.16 3.10 -39.62
N SER A 7 -26.70 4.32 -39.65
CA SER A 7 -27.11 5.06 -38.47
C SER A 7 -28.44 4.52 -37.90
N ARG A 8 -28.61 4.59 -36.58
CA ARG A 8 -29.93 4.66 -35.93
C ARG A 8 -29.81 5.21 -34.50
N SER A 9 -30.74 6.06 -34.12
CA SER A 9 -30.80 6.74 -32.82
C SER A 9 -32.19 6.60 -32.20
N LYS A 10 -32.22 6.58 -30.85
CA LYS A 10 -33.35 6.83 -29.91
C LYS A 10 -32.72 6.78 -28.50
N SER A 11 -32.78 7.75 -27.59
CA SER A 11 -33.72 8.85 -27.25
C SER A 11 -34.75 8.47 -26.19
N ARG A 12 -34.56 9.05 -24.97
CA ARG A 12 -35.47 9.13 -23.82
C ARG A 12 -35.83 7.78 -23.14
N GLU A 13 -36.34 7.74 -21.90
CA GLU A 13 -36.95 8.77 -21.03
C GLU A 13 -36.37 8.76 -19.59
N SER A 14 -36.83 9.65 -18.72
CA SER A 14 -36.34 9.89 -17.35
C SER A 14 -37.45 9.85 -16.31
N HIS A 15 -37.20 9.42 -15.07
CA HIS A 15 -38.00 9.88 -13.92
C HIS A 15 -37.29 9.80 -12.54
N ARG A 16 -37.61 10.82 -11.72
CA ARG A 16 -37.52 11.06 -10.24
C ARG A 16 -37.37 9.81 -9.31
N ARG A 17 -36.88 9.90 -8.05
CA ARG A 17 -36.86 11.05 -7.08
C ARG A 17 -35.92 10.84 -5.86
N SER A 18 -35.42 11.96 -5.28
CA SER A 18 -35.15 12.27 -3.85
C SER A 18 -34.45 11.29 -2.87
N GLY A 19 -33.43 11.81 -2.17
CA GLY A 19 -32.93 11.32 -0.87
C GLY A 19 -31.70 12.10 -0.37
N GLU A 20 -31.77 12.76 0.79
CA GLU A 20 -30.65 13.49 1.42
C GLU A 20 -29.90 12.64 2.49
N PRO A 21 -28.62 12.93 2.78
CA PRO A 21 -27.87 12.29 3.87
C PRO A 21 -28.13 12.96 5.24
N PRO A 22 -28.05 12.22 6.36
CA PRO A 22 -28.34 12.75 7.70
C PRO A 22 -27.16 13.47 8.37
N VAL A 23 -27.48 14.40 9.27
CA VAL A 23 -26.54 15.15 10.14
C VAL A 23 -26.50 14.52 11.54
N PRO A 24 -25.34 14.40 12.22
CA PRO A 24 -25.25 13.84 13.57
C PRO A 24 -25.76 14.81 14.67
N PRO A 25 -26.40 14.30 15.74
CA PRO A 25 -26.86 15.11 16.86
C PRO A 25 -25.76 15.38 17.91
N ASN A 26 -25.87 16.51 18.61
CA ASN A 26 -25.07 16.88 19.78
C ASN A 26 -26.00 17.28 20.94
N LYS A 27 -25.75 16.80 22.17
CA LYS A 27 -26.29 17.39 23.41
C LYS A 27 -25.57 16.89 24.68
N GLN A 28 -25.69 17.67 25.75
CA GLN A 28 -24.91 17.58 26.99
C GLN A 28 -25.76 17.20 28.24
N ASP A 29 -25.04 16.93 29.34
CA ASP A 29 -25.35 17.22 30.75
C ASP A 29 -26.44 16.47 31.54
N LYS A 30 -25.95 15.67 32.51
CA LYS A 30 -26.30 15.66 33.96
C LYS A 30 -25.32 14.69 34.69
N ARG A 31 -24.66 14.97 35.83
CA ARG A 31 -25.08 15.45 37.18
C ARG A 31 -26.11 14.52 37.86
N GLU A 32 -26.02 14.10 39.12
CA GLU A 32 -25.09 14.33 40.27
C GLU A 32 -25.44 13.34 41.44
N SER A 33 -24.78 13.16 42.59
CA SER A 33 -23.55 13.70 43.25
C SER A 33 -23.11 12.80 44.44
N SER A 34 -21.90 13.01 45.01
CA SER A 34 -21.45 12.60 46.39
C SER A 34 -21.13 11.09 46.67
N LYS A 35 -20.49 10.66 47.78
CA LYS A 35 -20.19 11.29 49.11
C LYS A 35 -19.07 10.59 49.92
N GLY A 36 -18.38 11.32 50.83
CA GLY A 36 -17.51 10.79 51.93
C GLY A 36 -16.02 10.68 51.56
N LYS A 37 -15.00 11.19 52.29
CA LYS A 37 -14.79 11.70 53.68
C LYS A 37 -14.74 10.60 54.78
N GLY A 38 -13.67 10.43 55.57
CA GLY A 38 -12.35 11.12 55.55
C GLY A 38 -11.44 10.74 56.74
N ASP A 39 -10.33 11.48 56.90
CA ASP A 39 -9.50 11.68 58.11
C ASP A 39 -8.82 10.50 58.86
N THR A 40 -7.49 10.59 59.04
CA THR A 40 -6.76 10.30 60.30
C THR A 40 -5.39 11.03 60.26
N LYS A 41 -4.82 11.37 61.43
CA LYS A 41 -3.78 12.40 61.62
C LYS A 41 -2.79 12.00 62.73
N GLN A 42 -1.47 12.09 62.52
CA GLN A 42 -0.43 12.24 63.56
C GLN A 42 1.01 12.25 62.96
N GLU A 43 2.06 12.46 63.75
CA GLU A 43 2.61 13.78 64.13
C GLU A 43 4.15 13.69 64.41
N LYS A 44 4.89 14.77 64.11
CA LYS A 44 6.28 15.14 64.54
C LYS A 44 7.30 14.04 64.90
N ALA A 45 8.43 14.07 64.19
CA ALA A 45 9.76 14.22 64.82
C ALA A 45 10.62 15.15 63.93
N LYS A 46 11.77 15.64 64.43
CA LYS A 46 12.55 16.71 63.78
C LYS A 46 14.03 16.63 64.16
N GLU A 47 14.94 16.52 63.20
CA GLU A 47 16.25 17.18 63.27
C GLU A 47 16.96 17.32 61.91
N THR A 48 18.00 18.17 61.90
CA THR A 48 18.85 18.58 60.77
C THR A 48 19.75 17.46 60.25
N LEU A 49 20.31 17.47 59.03
CA LEU A 49 20.63 18.56 58.07
C LEU A 49 20.15 18.11 56.64
N SER A 50 20.41 18.68 55.45
CA SER A 50 21.33 19.73 54.99
C SER A 50 20.88 20.43 53.67
N SER A 51 21.81 21.17 53.05
CA SER A 51 21.75 21.95 51.80
C SER A 51 22.08 21.14 50.53
N ALA A 52 21.68 21.51 49.30
CA ALA A 52 20.68 22.50 48.85
C ALA A 52 20.43 22.41 47.32
N GLY A 53 19.21 22.77 46.89
CA GLY A 53 18.86 23.25 45.52
C GLY A 53 18.87 22.24 44.36
N THR A 54 18.13 22.43 43.25
CA THR A 54 16.99 23.33 42.93
C THR A 54 16.19 22.68 41.78
N GLU A 55 14.87 22.91 41.74
CA GLU A 55 13.84 22.70 40.67
C GLU A 55 14.21 22.00 39.32
N GLY A 56 13.38 21.16 38.70
CA GLY A 56 12.08 20.61 39.10
C GLY A 56 11.21 20.03 37.95
N ARG A 57 10.29 19.11 38.30
CA ARG A 57 9.03 18.70 37.60
C ARG A 57 9.05 17.92 36.25
N VAL A 58 8.97 16.59 36.39
CA VAL A 58 8.00 15.62 35.77
C VAL A 58 7.72 15.61 34.24
N HIS A 59 7.85 14.41 33.64
CA HIS A 59 7.51 14.03 32.25
C HIS A 59 6.11 14.40 31.72
N THR A 60 6.02 14.58 30.40
CA THR A 60 5.01 13.94 29.52
C THR A 60 5.58 13.63 28.13
N SER A 61 4.86 12.82 27.34
CA SER A 61 5.05 12.44 25.92
C SER A 61 6.36 11.73 25.53
N THR A 62 6.22 10.43 25.28
CA THR A 62 7.21 9.55 24.64
C THR A 62 7.59 10.03 23.24
N VAL A 63 8.86 10.33 23.02
CA VAL A 63 9.52 10.20 21.71
C VAL A 63 10.33 8.91 21.76
N VAL A 64 10.27 8.11 20.70
CA VAL A 64 11.13 6.93 20.56
C VAL A 64 12.34 7.35 19.76
N ASP A 65 13.38 7.81 20.45
CA ASP A 65 14.71 7.92 19.85
C ASP A 65 15.22 6.50 19.61
N VAL A 66 15.20 6.08 18.34
CA VAL A 66 15.95 4.92 17.87
C VAL A 66 17.37 5.42 17.62
N ASP A 67 18.14 5.54 18.70
CA ASP A 67 19.55 5.87 18.62
C ASP A 67 20.27 4.67 18.00
N GLU A 68 20.76 4.84 16.78
CA GLU A 68 21.23 3.75 15.92
C GLU A 68 22.64 3.35 16.36
N VAL A 69 22.74 2.25 17.12
CA VAL A 69 24.02 1.68 17.59
C VAL A 69 24.76 1.05 16.41
N VAL A 70 25.34 1.91 15.57
CA VAL A 70 26.35 1.56 14.59
C VAL A 70 27.57 1.07 15.36
N SER A 71 27.95 -0.19 15.17
CA SER A 71 29.15 -0.77 15.77
C SER A 71 30.38 0.07 15.43
N ASP A 72 31.30 0.27 16.38
CA ASP A 72 32.54 1.02 16.13
C ASP A 72 33.31 0.47 14.91
N GLU A 73 33.27 -0.85 14.69
CA GLU A 73 33.83 -1.55 13.54
C GLU A 73 33.23 -1.10 12.18
N GLU A 74 31.93 -0.76 12.13
CA GLU A 74 31.28 -0.24 10.93
C GLU A 74 31.59 1.24 10.71
N MET A 75 31.74 2.03 11.79
CA MET A 75 32.21 3.41 11.68
C MET A 75 33.68 3.48 11.24
N GLU A 76 34.55 2.59 11.73
CA GLU A 76 35.91 2.43 11.20
C GLU A 76 35.90 1.96 9.75
N ALA A 77 35.06 0.99 9.37
CA ALA A 77 34.96 0.54 7.98
C ALA A 77 34.50 1.68 7.04
N ILE A 78 33.52 2.48 7.43
CA ILE A 78 33.06 3.65 6.66
C ILE A 78 34.14 4.75 6.63
N ALA A 79 34.83 5.02 7.73
CA ALA A 79 35.92 6.00 7.78
C ALA A 79 37.14 5.58 6.95
N LEU A 80 37.47 4.27 6.93
CA LEU A 80 38.52 3.72 6.07
C LEU A 80 38.13 3.82 4.59
N LEU A 81 36.87 3.49 4.23
CA LEU A 81 36.36 3.64 2.86
C LEU A 81 36.31 5.09 2.39
N ASP A 82 36.04 6.06 3.27
CA ASP A 82 36.15 7.50 2.94
C ASP A 82 37.61 7.97 2.90
N SER A 83 38.53 7.34 3.65
CA SER A 83 39.97 7.63 3.60
C SER A 83 40.63 7.17 2.30
N GLU A 84 40.31 5.96 1.81
CA GLU A 84 40.71 5.50 0.48
C GLU A 84 40.17 6.42 -0.63
N ARG A 85 39.05 7.11 -0.36
CA ARG A 85 38.40 8.01 -1.30
C ARG A 85 39.09 9.36 -1.48
N GLN A 86 40.11 9.68 -0.67
CA GLN A 86 40.86 10.93 -0.76
C GLN A 86 42.30 10.79 -1.30
N GLU A 87 42.71 9.60 -1.76
CA GLU A 87 43.96 9.38 -2.50
C GLU A 87 43.77 9.06 -4.00
N GLU A 88 42.74 9.61 -4.64
CA GLU A 88 42.77 9.91 -6.09
C GLU A 88 43.79 11.03 -6.35
N GLY A 89 45.06 10.69 -6.15
CA GLY A 89 46.18 11.62 -6.10
C GLY A 89 46.37 12.33 -7.44
N VAL A 90 46.56 13.65 -7.37
CA VAL A 90 46.82 14.51 -8.54
C VAL A 90 48.21 14.21 -9.11
N LYS A 91 48.30 13.08 -9.82
CA LYS A 91 49.38 12.78 -10.76
C LYS A 91 49.27 13.77 -11.91
N SER A 92 49.92 14.93 -11.76
CA SER A 92 50.22 15.82 -12.87
C SER A 92 50.93 14.99 -13.95
N PRO A 93 50.31 14.70 -15.11
CA PRO A 93 51.11 14.25 -16.24
C PRO A 93 52.04 15.43 -16.56
N GLY A 94 53.35 15.17 -16.65
CA GLY A 94 54.27 16.19 -17.13
C GLY A 94 53.94 16.44 -18.60
N LEU A 95 53.13 17.47 -18.88
CA LEU A 95 52.60 17.72 -20.23
C LEU A 95 53.73 17.63 -21.24
N GLY A 96 53.59 16.76 -22.21
CA GLY A 96 54.64 16.49 -23.18
C GLY A 96 55.01 17.78 -23.93
N ILE A 97 56.28 17.93 -24.30
CA ILE A 97 56.73 19.07 -25.15
C ILE A 97 55.88 19.13 -26.44
N CYS A 98 55.44 17.98 -26.94
CA CYS A 98 54.49 17.85 -28.04
C CYS A 98 53.08 18.42 -27.72
N GLU A 99 52.54 18.22 -26.51
CA GLU A 99 51.24 18.75 -26.09
C GLU A 99 51.28 20.27 -25.90
N TRP A 100 52.39 20.80 -25.36
CA TRP A 100 52.66 22.24 -25.33
C TRP A 100 52.73 22.82 -26.75
N LEU A 101 53.41 22.14 -27.68
CA LEU A 101 53.50 22.57 -29.07
C LEU A 101 52.13 22.55 -29.76
N LEU A 102 51.33 21.49 -29.58
CA LEU A 102 49.96 21.39 -30.12
C LEU A 102 49.02 22.46 -29.53
N THR A 103 49.09 22.72 -28.24
CA THR A 103 48.25 23.76 -27.60
C THR A 103 48.65 25.16 -28.05
N ILE A 104 49.96 25.46 -28.17
CA ILE A 104 50.46 26.72 -28.76
C ILE A 104 49.99 26.85 -30.22
N LEU A 105 50.06 25.79 -31.02
CA LEU A 105 49.59 25.78 -32.42
C LEU A 105 48.08 26.02 -32.53
N SER A 106 47.27 25.43 -31.65
CA SER A 106 45.82 25.69 -31.57
C SER A 106 45.53 27.14 -31.20
N PHE A 107 46.23 27.72 -30.21
CA PHE A 107 46.11 29.13 -29.87
C PHE A 107 46.51 30.05 -31.03
N LEU A 108 47.59 29.74 -31.75
CA LEU A 108 48.01 30.48 -32.95
C LEU A 108 46.90 30.48 -34.02
N PHE A 109 46.27 29.33 -34.26
CA PHE A 109 45.16 29.20 -35.21
C PHE A 109 43.91 29.96 -34.76
N ILE A 110 43.57 29.94 -33.47
CA ILE A 110 42.47 30.73 -32.88
C ILE A 110 42.71 32.23 -33.08
N ILE A 111 43.95 32.72 -32.87
CA ILE A 111 44.34 34.13 -33.07
C ILE A 111 44.30 34.51 -34.56
N MET A 112 44.77 33.63 -35.45
CA MET A 112 44.71 33.86 -36.90
C MET A 112 43.28 33.93 -37.45
N THR A 113 42.31 33.32 -36.77
CA THR A 113 40.88 33.24 -37.17
C THR A 113 39.95 34.04 -36.26
N PHE A 114 40.49 35.05 -35.57
CA PHE A 114 39.94 35.75 -34.40
C PHE A 114 38.41 36.00 -34.35
N PRO A 115 37.74 36.58 -35.37
CA PRO A 115 36.30 36.85 -35.27
C PRO A 115 35.42 35.58 -35.38
N VAL A 116 35.90 34.52 -36.06
CA VAL A 116 35.14 33.29 -36.30
C VAL A 116 35.39 32.27 -35.20
N SER A 117 36.64 32.16 -34.73
CA SER A 117 37.03 31.20 -33.68
C SER A 117 36.29 31.45 -32.37
N VAL A 118 36.22 32.69 -31.90
CA VAL A 118 35.58 33.06 -30.62
C VAL A 118 34.12 32.60 -30.55
N TRP A 119 33.34 32.78 -31.63
CA TRP A 119 31.95 32.34 -31.70
C TRP A 119 31.79 30.81 -31.64
N PHE A 120 32.76 30.06 -32.15
CA PHE A 120 32.76 28.60 -32.11
C PHE A 120 33.25 28.03 -30.77
N CYS A 121 34.23 28.69 -30.14
CA CYS A 121 34.79 28.32 -28.83
C CYS A 121 33.81 28.55 -27.67
N MET A 122 32.94 29.57 -27.76
CA MET A 122 31.96 29.93 -26.74
C MET A 122 30.76 28.97 -26.75
N LYS A 123 30.69 28.06 -25.76
CA LYS A 123 29.56 27.14 -25.60
C LYS A 123 28.86 27.30 -24.26
N VAL A 124 27.54 27.51 -24.29
CA VAL A 124 26.69 27.56 -23.08
C VAL A 124 26.23 26.16 -22.71
N VAL A 125 26.28 25.84 -21.42
CA VAL A 125 25.82 24.58 -20.82
C VAL A 125 24.72 24.87 -19.80
N ARG A 126 23.66 24.06 -19.83
CA ARG A 126 22.46 24.24 -19.00
C ARG A 126 22.70 23.76 -17.58
N GLU A 127 22.01 24.33 -16.59
CA GLU A 127 22.26 24.09 -15.16
C GLU A 127 22.20 22.62 -14.71
N TYR A 128 21.35 21.83 -15.36
CA TYR A 128 21.16 20.41 -15.08
C TYR A 128 22.12 19.47 -15.87
N GLU A 129 22.90 20.03 -16.79
CA GLU A 129 23.95 19.33 -17.52
C GLU A 129 25.31 19.62 -16.88
N ARG A 130 26.11 18.60 -16.59
CA ARG A 130 27.55 18.78 -16.42
C ARG A 130 28.29 18.41 -17.68
N VAL A 131 29.40 19.11 -17.92
CA VAL A 131 30.31 18.81 -19.01
C VAL A 131 31.68 18.44 -18.47
N ILE A 132 32.22 17.37 -19.03
CA ILE A 132 33.57 16.89 -18.82
C ILE A 132 34.33 17.09 -20.14
N VAL A 133 35.54 17.65 -20.02
CA VAL A 133 36.39 17.96 -21.16
C VAL A 133 37.62 17.07 -21.09
N PHE A 134 37.87 16.35 -22.19
CA PHE A 134 39.07 15.57 -22.43
C PHE A 134 39.92 16.34 -23.42
N ARG A 135 41.18 16.63 -23.06
CA ARG A 135 42.16 17.27 -23.95
C ARG A 135 43.17 16.21 -24.37
N LEU A 136 43.32 16.00 -25.68
CA LEU A 136 44.24 14.97 -26.23
C LEU A 136 44.02 13.56 -25.63
N GLY A 137 42.79 13.25 -25.18
CA GLY A 137 42.44 12.00 -24.49
C GLY A 137 42.61 12.03 -22.97
N HIS A 138 43.41 12.95 -22.42
CA HIS A 138 43.53 13.14 -20.98
C HIS A 138 42.32 13.87 -20.39
N LEU A 139 41.76 13.33 -19.31
CA LEU A 139 40.77 14.02 -18.48
C LEU A 139 41.42 15.26 -17.87
N LEU A 140 40.82 16.45 -18.07
CA LEU A 140 41.37 17.69 -17.50
C LEU A 140 41.39 17.60 -15.95
N PRO A 141 42.50 17.92 -15.27
CA PRO A 141 42.60 17.85 -13.81
C PRO A 141 41.76 18.96 -13.15
N GLY A 142 40.49 18.67 -12.92
CA GLY A 142 39.52 19.57 -12.30
C GLY A 142 38.13 18.94 -12.18
N ARG A 143 37.40 19.28 -11.10
CA ARG A 143 36.03 18.78 -10.86
C ARG A 143 35.11 19.14 -12.04
N ALA A 144 34.24 18.19 -12.43
CA ALA A 144 33.31 18.34 -13.57
C ALA A 144 32.60 19.70 -13.56
N ARG A 145 32.75 20.45 -14.66
CA ARG A 145 32.72 21.92 -14.65
C ARG A 145 31.32 22.46 -14.35
N ARG A 146 31.22 23.39 -13.38
CA ARG A 146 29.95 24.02 -12.95
C ARG A 146 29.28 24.77 -14.11
N PRO A 147 27.96 24.65 -14.31
CA PRO A 147 27.25 25.13 -15.49
C PRO A 147 27.40 26.64 -15.74
N GLY A 148 27.25 27.04 -17.00
CA GLY A 148 27.45 28.41 -17.47
C GLY A 148 28.05 28.47 -18.87
N LEU A 149 28.79 29.55 -19.16
CA LEU A 149 29.57 29.69 -20.39
C LEU A 149 30.94 29.01 -20.23
N PHE A 150 31.31 28.17 -21.18
CA PHE A 150 32.65 27.60 -21.30
C PHE A 150 33.33 27.99 -22.61
N PHE A 151 34.65 28.15 -22.55
CA PHE A 151 35.53 28.20 -23.70
C PHE A 151 36.16 26.81 -23.89
N LEU A 152 36.07 26.27 -25.10
CA LEU A 152 36.68 25.00 -25.49
C LEU A 152 37.61 25.25 -26.68
N LEU A 153 38.80 24.63 -26.71
CA LEU A 153 39.72 24.77 -27.83
C LEU A 153 39.27 23.87 -29.00
N PRO A 154 38.94 24.41 -30.19
CA PRO A 154 38.69 23.60 -31.36
C PRO A 154 39.90 22.71 -31.68
N CYS A 155 39.61 21.53 -32.23
CA CYS A 155 40.54 20.46 -32.56
C CYS A 155 41.24 19.76 -31.38
N LEU A 156 41.26 20.30 -30.16
CA LEU A 156 41.96 19.70 -29.01
C LEU A 156 41.04 19.20 -27.88
N ASP A 157 39.93 19.90 -27.62
CA ASP A 157 39.04 19.65 -26.49
C ASP A 157 37.77 18.88 -26.92
N THR A 158 37.70 17.58 -26.61
CA THR A 158 36.48 16.77 -26.75
C THR A 158 35.63 16.89 -25.49
N TYR A 159 34.32 17.10 -25.63
CA TYR A 159 33.43 17.32 -24.48
C TYR A 159 32.26 16.34 -24.44
N HIS A 160 32.03 15.75 -23.27
CA HIS A 160 30.86 14.89 -23.00
C HIS A 160 29.87 15.62 -22.09
N LYS A 161 28.61 15.68 -22.52
CA LYS A 161 27.47 16.19 -21.74
C LYS A 161 26.85 15.05 -20.95
N VAL A 162 26.69 15.25 -19.65
CA VAL A 162 26.05 14.29 -18.73
C VAL A 162 24.90 15.01 -18.03
N ASP A 163 23.67 14.54 -18.27
CA ASP A 163 22.47 15.02 -17.58
C ASP A 163 22.40 14.42 -16.17
N LEU A 164 22.28 15.27 -15.15
CA LEU A 164 22.22 14.90 -13.74
C LEU A 164 20.80 14.60 -13.24
N ARG A 165 19.77 14.89 -14.05
CA ARG A 165 18.36 14.66 -13.68
C ARG A 165 18.10 13.21 -13.29
N LEU A 166 17.09 13.03 -12.45
CA LEU A 166 16.51 11.74 -12.14
C LEU A 166 16.08 11.02 -13.42
N LYS A 167 16.48 9.76 -13.56
CA LYS A 167 16.17 8.88 -14.68
C LYS A 167 15.50 7.62 -14.15
N THR A 168 14.52 7.14 -14.91
CA THR A 168 13.91 5.84 -14.73
C THR A 168 14.68 4.79 -15.51
N LEU A 169 14.91 3.64 -14.89
CA LEU A 169 15.30 2.41 -15.56
C LEU A 169 14.27 1.35 -15.23
N GLU A 170 13.60 0.83 -16.25
CA GLU A 170 12.69 -0.30 -16.16
C GLU A 170 13.51 -1.58 -16.39
N ILE A 171 13.44 -2.54 -15.46
CA ILE A 171 14.13 -3.82 -15.57
C ILE A 171 13.11 -4.83 -16.12
N PRO A 172 13.35 -5.46 -17.29
CA PRO A 172 12.40 -6.37 -17.89
C PRO A 172 12.12 -7.59 -16.99
N PHE A 173 11.01 -8.28 -17.27
CA PHE A 173 10.58 -9.44 -16.49
C PHE A 173 11.67 -10.53 -16.44
N HIS A 174 12.03 -10.94 -15.22
CA HIS A 174 12.94 -12.05 -14.98
C HIS A 174 12.36 -13.02 -13.95
N GLN A 175 12.59 -14.32 -14.17
CA GLN A 175 12.19 -15.37 -13.25
C GLN A 175 13.09 -15.42 -12.01
N VAL A 176 12.49 -15.42 -10.84
CA VAL A 176 13.13 -15.62 -9.53
C VAL A 176 12.37 -16.66 -8.70
N VAL A 177 12.99 -17.11 -7.61
CA VAL A 177 12.41 -18.07 -6.67
C VAL A 177 12.47 -17.44 -5.28
N THR A 178 11.37 -17.50 -4.53
CA THR A 178 11.31 -16.99 -3.15
C THR A 178 11.77 -18.03 -2.14
N LYS A 179 11.90 -17.63 -0.86
CA LYS A 179 12.17 -18.53 0.27
C LYS A 179 11.21 -19.72 0.36
N ASP A 180 9.97 -19.53 -0.08
CA ASP A 180 8.88 -20.54 -0.02
C ASP A 180 8.85 -21.44 -1.27
N MET A 181 9.92 -21.45 -2.07
CA MET A 181 10.05 -22.19 -3.34
C MET A 181 9.03 -21.80 -4.44
N VAL A 182 8.37 -20.64 -4.30
CA VAL A 182 7.46 -20.13 -5.33
C VAL A 182 8.27 -19.52 -6.48
N THR A 183 8.10 -20.07 -7.68
CA THR A 183 8.60 -19.47 -8.93
C THR A 183 7.68 -18.33 -9.37
N LEU A 184 8.27 -17.18 -9.70
CA LEU A 184 7.53 -16.00 -10.19
C LEU A 184 8.42 -15.09 -11.02
N GLU A 185 7.81 -14.26 -11.87
CA GLU A 185 8.47 -13.26 -12.70
C GLU A 185 8.20 -11.86 -12.15
N ILE A 186 9.23 -11.01 -12.12
CA ILE A 186 9.11 -9.66 -11.56
C ILE A 186 9.67 -8.60 -12.51
N ASP A 187 8.95 -7.47 -12.55
CA ASP A 187 9.36 -6.19 -13.11
C ASP A 187 9.64 -5.20 -11.95
N VAL A 188 10.77 -4.50 -12.04
CA VAL A 188 11.26 -3.51 -11.07
C VAL A 188 11.64 -2.23 -11.80
N VAL A 189 11.26 -1.08 -11.22
CA VAL A 189 11.68 0.24 -11.69
C VAL A 189 12.67 0.85 -10.70
N CYS A 190 13.82 1.29 -11.21
CA CYS A 190 14.85 1.98 -10.47
C CYS A 190 14.89 3.46 -10.85
N TYR A 191 14.79 4.34 -9.85
CA TYR A 191 14.91 5.79 -10.00
C TYR A 191 16.29 6.22 -9.50
N TYR A 192 17.16 6.63 -10.42
CA TYR A 192 18.54 6.98 -10.13
C TYR A 192 18.92 8.35 -10.69
N ARG A 193 19.85 9.04 -10.03
CA ARG A 193 20.48 10.28 -10.51
C ARG A 193 21.99 10.13 -10.57
N LEU A 194 22.64 11.00 -11.34
CA LEU A 194 24.09 11.01 -11.50
C LEU A 194 24.64 12.16 -10.64
N GLU A 195 25.56 11.87 -9.73
CA GLU A 195 26.17 12.90 -8.86
C GLU A 195 27.59 13.25 -9.30
N ASN A 196 28.44 12.24 -9.50
CA ASN A 196 29.84 12.40 -9.90
C ASN A 196 30.08 11.91 -11.33
N ALA A 197 29.70 12.75 -12.30
CA ALA A 197 29.81 12.45 -13.72
C ALA A 197 31.24 12.08 -14.19
N SER A 198 32.30 12.56 -13.50
CA SER A 198 33.69 12.23 -13.84
C SER A 198 34.02 10.77 -13.56
N LEU A 199 33.74 10.29 -12.34
CA LEU A 199 33.91 8.89 -11.95
C LEU A 199 33.07 7.97 -12.85
N LEU A 200 31.84 8.38 -13.15
CA LEU A 200 30.95 7.62 -14.02
C LEU A 200 31.53 7.40 -15.43
N LEU A 201 32.15 8.42 -16.05
CA LEU A 201 32.76 8.27 -17.38
C LEU A 201 34.07 7.48 -17.37
N THR A 202 34.81 7.46 -16.25
CA THR A 202 36.04 6.65 -16.13
C THR A 202 35.76 5.20 -15.78
N THR A 203 34.66 4.90 -15.09
CA THR A 203 34.35 3.56 -14.57
C THR A 203 33.33 2.78 -15.41
N LEU A 204 32.40 3.45 -16.12
CA LEU A 204 31.28 2.77 -16.79
C LEU A 204 31.12 3.14 -18.27
N THR A 205 31.34 2.17 -19.17
CA THR A 205 31.09 2.30 -20.61
C THR A 205 29.58 2.44 -20.93
N SER A 206 28.72 1.72 -20.22
CA SER A 206 27.28 1.59 -20.53
C SER A 206 26.40 1.58 -19.28
N ILE A 207 26.16 2.77 -18.73
CA ILE A 207 25.39 3.05 -17.50
C ILE A 207 24.14 2.16 -17.37
N SER A 208 23.23 2.21 -18.36
CA SER A 208 21.93 1.54 -18.30
C SER A 208 22.07 0.02 -18.17
N THR A 209 22.96 -0.60 -18.96
CA THR A 209 23.17 -2.05 -18.96
C THR A 209 23.76 -2.53 -17.64
N THR A 210 24.73 -1.80 -17.08
CA THR A 210 25.35 -2.16 -15.80
C THR A 210 24.37 -2.01 -14.64
N ILE A 211 23.60 -0.91 -14.57
CA ILE A 211 22.57 -0.75 -13.54
C ILE A 211 21.48 -1.82 -13.70
N GLN A 212 21.03 -2.13 -14.92
CA GLN A 212 19.99 -3.15 -15.18
C GLN A 212 20.41 -4.52 -14.64
N LEU A 213 21.64 -4.96 -14.93
CA LEU A 213 22.17 -6.23 -14.45
C LEU A 213 22.39 -6.24 -12.92
N LEU A 214 22.84 -5.12 -12.35
CA LEU A 214 23.00 -4.97 -10.90
C LEU A 214 21.64 -5.03 -10.18
N VAL A 215 20.64 -4.28 -10.64
CA VAL A 215 19.27 -4.28 -10.07
C VAL A 215 18.65 -5.67 -10.18
N GLN A 216 18.76 -6.33 -11.33
CA GLN A 216 18.31 -7.71 -11.52
C GLN A 216 18.95 -8.68 -10.50
N THR A 217 20.27 -8.59 -10.33
CA THR A 217 21.05 -9.48 -9.44
C THR A 217 20.73 -9.20 -7.96
N THR A 218 20.72 -7.95 -7.54
CA THR A 218 20.41 -7.53 -6.16
C THR A 218 18.96 -7.84 -5.79
N THR A 219 18.01 -7.62 -6.71
CA THR A 219 16.60 -8.02 -6.55
C THR A 219 16.50 -9.53 -6.38
N LYS A 220 17.08 -10.32 -7.28
CA LYS A 220 17.06 -11.79 -7.18
C LYS A 220 17.67 -12.30 -5.86
N ARG A 221 18.77 -11.69 -5.39
CA ARG A 221 19.41 -12.03 -4.12
C ARG A 221 18.48 -11.77 -2.92
N LEU A 222 17.93 -10.56 -2.81
CA LEU A 222 17.09 -10.19 -1.66
C LEU A 222 15.78 -10.99 -1.62
N LEU A 223 15.12 -11.19 -2.77
CA LEU A 223 13.87 -11.93 -2.85
C LEU A 223 14.00 -13.43 -2.53
N ALA A 224 15.17 -14.04 -2.76
CA ALA A 224 15.44 -15.42 -2.36
C ALA A 224 15.43 -15.63 -0.84
N HIS A 225 15.64 -14.56 -0.06
CA HIS A 225 15.57 -14.61 1.41
C HIS A 225 14.19 -14.22 1.98
N ARG A 226 13.25 -13.76 1.14
CA ARG A 226 11.93 -13.25 1.52
C ARG A 226 10.82 -14.26 1.23
N ALA A 227 9.80 -14.29 2.09
CA ALA A 227 8.60 -15.08 1.86
C ALA A 227 7.68 -14.40 0.81
N PHE A 228 6.93 -15.19 0.04
CA PHE A 228 6.01 -14.69 -0.99
C PHE A 228 4.90 -13.80 -0.39
N SER A 229 4.44 -14.11 0.82
CA SER A 229 3.49 -13.29 1.58
C SER A 229 4.06 -11.90 1.92
N GLU A 230 5.32 -11.83 2.34
CA GLU A 230 6.05 -10.56 2.58
C GLU A 230 6.11 -9.71 1.31
N LEU A 231 6.32 -10.33 0.12
CA LEU A 231 6.37 -9.60 -1.16
C LEU A 231 5.05 -8.91 -1.53
N LEU A 232 3.91 -9.49 -1.12
CA LEU A 232 2.59 -8.94 -1.36
C LEU A 232 2.20 -7.87 -0.35
N LEU A 233 2.56 -8.05 0.92
CA LEU A 233 2.17 -7.16 2.03
C LEU A 233 3.13 -5.98 2.20
N GLU A 234 4.45 -6.23 2.18
CA GLU A 234 5.49 -5.29 2.61
C GLU A 234 6.37 -4.79 1.46
N ARG A 235 5.83 -4.77 0.23
CA ARG A 235 6.51 -4.31 -1.00
C ARG A 235 7.33 -3.02 -0.84
N LYS A 236 6.87 -2.07 0.01
CA LYS A 236 7.59 -0.82 0.31
C LYS A 236 8.89 -1.04 1.11
N SER A 237 8.87 -1.95 2.08
CA SER A 237 10.04 -2.32 2.90
C SER A 237 11.12 -2.95 2.02
N ILE A 238 10.72 -3.95 1.24
CA ILE A 238 11.61 -4.66 0.30
C ILE A 238 12.17 -3.70 -0.77
N GLY A 239 11.39 -2.74 -1.27
CA GLY A 239 11.88 -1.70 -2.18
C GLY A 239 12.94 -0.77 -1.56
N GLN A 240 12.84 -0.50 -0.25
CA GLN A 240 13.85 0.25 0.51
C GLN A 240 15.11 -0.60 0.77
N GLU A 241 14.97 -1.89 1.08
CA GLU A 241 16.11 -2.84 1.20
C GLU A 241 16.88 -2.96 -0.12
N ILE A 242 16.17 -3.11 -1.24
CA ILE A 242 16.77 -3.14 -2.58
C ILE A 242 17.47 -1.82 -2.88
N LYS A 243 16.88 -0.66 -2.53
CA LYS A 243 17.55 0.64 -2.66
C LYS A 243 18.87 0.69 -1.87
N VAL A 244 18.87 0.36 -0.58
CA VAL A 244 20.08 0.44 0.26
C VAL A 244 21.19 -0.47 -0.29
N ALA A 245 20.84 -1.71 -0.65
CA ALA A 245 21.78 -2.66 -1.24
C ALA A 245 22.31 -2.25 -2.64
N LEU A 246 21.62 -1.33 -3.34
CA LEU A 246 22.08 -0.75 -4.60
C LEU A 246 22.91 0.52 -4.40
N ASP A 247 22.50 1.43 -3.52
CA ASP A 247 23.17 2.72 -3.30
C ASP A 247 24.60 2.51 -2.77
N ALA A 248 24.81 1.48 -1.93
CA ALA A 248 26.13 1.06 -1.46
C ALA A 248 27.10 0.67 -2.59
N VAL A 249 26.62 0.07 -3.69
CA VAL A 249 27.44 -0.35 -4.83
C VAL A 249 27.56 0.77 -5.87
N THR A 250 26.43 1.40 -6.20
CA THR A 250 26.36 2.45 -7.24
C THR A 250 27.02 3.77 -6.80
N GLY A 251 27.07 4.03 -5.49
CA GLY A 251 27.76 5.17 -4.90
C GLY A 251 29.24 5.23 -5.27
N CYS A 252 29.92 4.09 -5.41
CA CYS A 252 31.31 4.01 -5.88
C CYS A 252 31.47 4.57 -7.31
N TRP A 253 30.48 4.33 -8.18
CA TRP A 253 30.46 4.79 -9.58
C TRP A 253 29.94 6.22 -9.75
N GLY A 254 29.62 6.93 -8.65
CA GLY A 254 29.06 8.29 -8.70
C GLY A 254 27.58 8.37 -9.09
N ILE A 255 26.85 7.26 -8.97
CA ILE A 255 25.41 7.13 -9.20
C ILE A 255 24.71 7.03 -7.84
N LYS A 256 23.57 7.71 -7.69
CA LYS A 256 22.74 7.63 -6.48
C LYS A 256 21.34 7.12 -6.81
N VAL A 257 20.86 6.13 -6.08
CA VAL A 257 19.51 5.57 -6.21
C VAL A 257 18.57 6.33 -5.27
N GLU A 258 17.64 7.09 -5.82
CA GLU A 258 16.65 7.80 -5.01
C GLU A 258 15.55 6.87 -4.51
N ARG A 259 15.09 5.93 -5.35
CA ARG A 259 14.02 4.98 -5.02
C ARG A 259 14.07 3.73 -5.92
N THR A 260 13.67 2.57 -5.38
CA THR A 260 13.39 1.37 -6.17
C THR A 260 11.97 0.88 -5.87
N GLU A 261 11.24 0.46 -6.89
CA GLU A 261 9.85 -0.01 -6.77
C GLU A 261 9.64 -1.32 -7.53
N ILE A 262 9.08 -2.33 -6.86
CA ILE A 262 8.56 -3.53 -7.53
C ILE A 262 7.26 -3.12 -8.23
N ASN A 263 7.21 -3.20 -9.56
CA ASN A 263 6.05 -2.76 -10.35
C ASN A 263 5.00 -3.87 -10.43
N ASN A 264 5.37 -5.00 -11.02
CA ASN A 264 4.48 -6.14 -11.21
C ASN A 264 5.12 -7.48 -10.81
N VAL A 265 4.30 -8.42 -10.37
CA VAL A 265 4.69 -9.77 -9.95
C VAL A 265 3.76 -10.76 -10.65
N GLN A 266 4.28 -11.51 -11.61
CA GLN A 266 3.52 -12.50 -12.39
C GLN A 266 3.85 -13.91 -11.92
N LEU A 267 2.85 -14.63 -11.40
CA LEU A 267 2.98 -16.05 -11.06
C LEU A 267 2.65 -16.92 -12.28
N PRO A 268 3.28 -18.10 -12.46
CA PRO A 268 2.84 -19.11 -13.41
C PRO A 268 1.35 -19.43 -13.27
N ALA A 269 0.68 -19.78 -14.37
CA ALA A 269 -0.77 -19.97 -14.39
C ALA A 269 -1.25 -21.06 -13.41
N GLU A 270 -0.49 -22.14 -13.27
CA GLU A 270 -0.76 -23.28 -12.37
C GLU A 270 -0.81 -22.82 -10.89
N VAL A 271 0.27 -22.20 -10.40
CA VAL A 271 0.38 -21.70 -9.01
C VAL A 271 -0.68 -20.63 -8.73
N ARG A 272 -1.01 -19.80 -9.72
CA ARG A 272 -2.05 -18.77 -9.61
C ARG A 272 -3.44 -19.37 -9.44
N GLN A 273 -3.73 -20.50 -10.09
CA GLN A 273 -5.02 -21.20 -9.97
C GLN A 273 -5.15 -21.92 -8.62
N THR A 274 -4.10 -22.61 -8.15
CA THR A 274 -4.14 -23.30 -6.85
C THR A 274 -4.31 -22.31 -5.70
N LEU A 275 -3.56 -21.20 -5.70
CA LEU A 275 -3.70 -20.13 -4.70
C LEU A 275 -5.08 -19.44 -4.76
N ALA A 276 -5.69 -19.31 -5.94
CA ALA A 276 -7.04 -18.77 -6.06
C ALA A 276 -8.09 -19.71 -5.42
N VAL A 277 -8.03 -21.01 -5.73
CA VAL A 277 -8.92 -22.03 -5.13
C VAL A 277 -8.73 -22.12 -3.61
N GLU A 278 -7.49 -22.04 -3.12
CA GLU A 278 -7.23 -22.02 -1.68
C GLU A 278 -7.78 -20.75 -1.02
N ALA A 279 -7.55 -19.57 -1.60
CA ALA A 279 -8.06 -18.30 -1.08
C ALA A 279 -9.61 -18.27 -1.08
N GLU A 280 -10.26 -18.84 -2.09
CA GLU A 280 -11.70 -19.00 -2.13
C GLU A 280 -12.19 -19.96 -1.04
N ALA A 281 -11.55 -21.11 -0.84
CA ALA A 281 -11.89 -22.05 0.22
C ALA A 281 -11.73 -21.43 1.62
N GLN A 282 -10.61 -20.75 1.88
CA GLN A 282 -10.38 -20.01 3.13
C GLN A 282 -11.43 -18.91 3.34
N ARG A 283 -11.82 -18.19 2.28
CA ARG A 283 -12.84 -17.13 2.34
C ARG A 283 -14.23 -17.70 2.61
N GLN A 284 -14.60 -18.80 1.96
CA GLN A 284 -15.85 -19.51 2.25
C GLN A 284 -15.91 -20.03 3.68
N ALA A 285 -14.80 -20.60 4.20
CA ALA A 285 -14.71 -21.05 5.59
C ALA A 285 -14.92 -19.89 6.57
N LYS A 286 -14.23 -18.75 6.36
CA LYS A 286 -14.38 -17.53 7.17
C LYS A 286 -15.83 -16.99 7.11
N VAL A 287 -16.47 -16.98 5.94
CA VAL A 287 -17.87 -16.57 5.79
C VAL A 287 -18.83 -17.51 6.55
N ARG A 288 -18.61 -18.83 6.54
CA ARG A 288 -19.43 -19.79 7.29
C ARG A 288 -19.29 -19.63 8.82
N VAL A 289 -18.08 -19.35 9.31
CA VAL A 289 -17.86 -19.06 10.74
C VAL A 289 -18.61 -17.79 11.15
N ILE A 290 -18.42 -16.69 10.41
CA ILE A 290 -19.11 -15.42 10.68
C ILE A 290 -20.64 -15.56 10.60
N ALA A 291 -21.16 -16.39 9.69
CA ALA A 291 -22.59 -16.69 9.62
C ALA A 291 -23.08 -17.44 10.85
N ALA A 292 -22.39 -18.51 11.28
CA ALA A 292 -22.75 -19.27 12.48
C ALA A 292 -22.63 -18.46 13.79
N GLU A 293 -21.62 -17.59 13.89
CA GLU A 293 -21.48 -16.63 14.99
C GLU A 293 -22.62 -15.61 15.00
N GLY A 294 -23.02 -15.11 13.82
CA GLY A 294 -24.18 -14.24 13.65
C GLY A 294 -25.51 -14.89 14.00
N GLU A 295 -25.74 -16.14 13.56
CA GLU A 295 -26.92 -16.93 13.92
C GLU A 295 -26.98 -17.22 15.42
N LYS A 296 -25.84 -17.53 16.05
CA LYS A 296 -25.74 -17.69 17.51
C LYS A 296 -26.10 -16.39 18.23
N ALA A 297 -25.45 -15.27 17.88
CA ALA A 297 -25.71 -13.98 18.53
C ALA A 297 -27.16 -13.50 18.34
N ALA A 298 -27.75 -13.74 17.16
CA ALA A 298 -29.16 -13.50 16.90
C ALA A 298 -30.07 -14.40 17.75
N SER A 299 -29.72 -15.67 17.93
CA SER A 299 -30.47 -16.61 18.77
C SER A 299 -30.43 -16.23 20.26
N GLU A 300 -29.26 -15.83 20.78
CA GLU A 300 -29.11 -15.33 22.16
C GLU A 300 -29.94 -14.05 22.37
N ALA A 301 -29.91 -13.11 21.42
CA ALA A 301 -30.74 -11.91 21.46
C ALA A 301 -32.25 -12.20 21.40
N LEU A 302 -32.67 -13.17 20.58
CA LEU A 302 -34.06 -13.63 20.49
C LEU A 302 -34.51 -14.37 21.76
N GLN A 303 -33.63 -15.14 22.41
CA GLN A 303 -33.92 -15.80 23.68
C GLN A 303 -34.17 -14.77 24.79
N MET A 304 -33.28 -13.77 24.94
CA MET A 304 -33.49 -12.68 25.91
C MET A 304 -34.78 -11.90 25.63
N ALA A 305 -35.09 -11.63 24.36
CA ALA A 305 -36.34 -10.99 23.98
C ALA A 305 -37.57 -11.86 24.30
N ALA A 306 -37.49 -13.18 24.14
CA ALA A 306 -38.57 -14.11 24.47
C ALA A 306 -38.82 -14.22 25.98
N GLU A 307 -37.77 -14.18 26.80
CA GLU A 307 -37.86 -14.14 28.27
C GLU A 307 -38.49 -12.84 28.78
N ILE A 308 -38.12 -11.69 28.19
CA ILE A 308 -38.78 -10.41 28.47
C ILE A 308 -40.26 -10.45 28.06
N LEU A 309 -40.58 -11.03 26.89
CA LEU A 309 -41.97 -11.13 26.41
C LEU A 309 -42.82 -12.13 27.22
N SER A 310 -42.25 -13.22 27.73
CA SER A 310 -42.99 -14.19 28.56
C SER A 310 -43.37 -13.61 29.93
N SER A 311 -42.55 -12.71 30.48
CA SER A 311 -42.87 -11.95 31.69
C SER A 311 -44.12 -11.05 31.55
N THR A 312 -44.44 -10.62 30.32
CA THR A 312 -45.41 -9.55 30.06
C THR A 312 -46.33 -9.93 28.88
N PRO A 313 -47.44 -10.66 29.12
CA PRO A 313 -48.28 -11.21 28.04
C PRO A 313 -48.91 -10.17 27.12
N ALA A 314 -49.15 -8.94 27.61
CA ALA A 314 -49.62 -7.82 26.77
C ALA A 314 -48.59 -7.40 25.71
N ALA A 315 -47.29 -7.51 26.00
CA ALA A 315 -46.22 -7.21 25.04
C ALA A 315 -46.14 -8.27 23.94
N ALA A 316 -46.38 -9.55 24.29
CA ALA A 316 -46.49 -10.63 23.30
C ALA A 316 -47.66 -10.41 22.33
N GLN A 317 -48.84 -9.99 22.84
CA GLN A 317 -49.98 -9.66 21.99
C GLN A 317 -49.68 -8.48 21.03
N LEU A 318 -49.04 -7.41 21.52
CA LEU A 318 -48.59 -6.30 20.68
C LEU A 318 -47.56 -6.73 19.63
N ARG A 319 -46.64 -7.64 19.98
CA ARG A 319 -45.66 -8.22 19.03
C ARG A 319 -46.36 -9.00 17.91
N CYS A 320 -47.39 -9.78 18.24
CA CYS A 320 -48.21 -10.49 17.25
C CYS A 320 -49.00 -9.52 16.34
N LEU A 321 -49.64 -8.49 16.90
CA LEU A 321 -50.36 -7.48 16.10
C LEU A 321 -49.41 -6.70 15.18
N HIS A 322 -48.19 -6.39 15.63
CA HIS A 322 -47.18 -5.72 14.80
C HIS A 322 -46.67 -6.61 13.66
N ALA A 323 -46.47 -7.91 13.92
CA ALA A 323 -46.11 -8.88 12.88
C ALA A 323 -47.24 -9.08 11.85
N LEU A 324 -48.50 -9.11 12.29
CA LEU A 324 -49.66 -9.13 11.40
C LEU A 324 -49.75 -7.85 10.56
N HIS A 325 -49.44 -6.68 11.14
CA HIS A 325 -49.39 -5.41 10.39
C HIS A 325 -48.29 -5.40 9.31
N SER A 326 -47.08 -5.88 9.62
CA SER A 326 -46.02 -5.97 8.60
C SER A 326 -46.33 -6.98 7.49
N LEU A 327 -46.91 -8.13 7.83
CA LEU A 327 -47.32 -9.14 6.85
C LEU A 327 -48.46 -8.64 5.96
N ALA A 328 -49.46 -7.96 6.53
CA ALA A 328 -50.57 -7.37 5.80
C ALA A 328 -50.14 -6.23 4.86
N ALA A 329 -49.04 -5.53 5.20
CA ALA A 329 -48.45 -4.50 4.34
C ALA A 329 -47.71 -5.09 3.13
N GLU A 330 -47.15 -6.30 3.22
CA GLU A 330 -46.46 -6.95 2.10
C GLU A 330 -47.40 -7.79 1.21
N LYS A 331 -48.35 -8.55 1.79
CA LYS A 331 -49.26 -9.44 1.02
C LYS A 331 -50.65 -9.57 1.65
N SER A 332 -51.67 -9.20 0.89
CA SER A 332 -53.08 -9.40 1.23
C SER A 332 -53.54 -10.85 0.96
N ALA A 333 -53.13 -11.79 1.80
CA ALA A 333 -53.62 -13.17 1.79
C ALA A 333 -54.43 -13.47 3.06
N ALA A 334 -55.52 -14.23 2.93
CA ALA A 334 -56.32 -14.64 4.08
C ALA A 334 -55.54 -15.66 4.93
N PHE A 335 -55.26 -15.32 6.20
CA PHE A 335 -54.46 -16.13 7.11
C PHE A 335 -55.31 -16.66 8.27
N ILE A 336 -55.14 -17.93 8.61
CA ILE A 336 -55.82 -18.57 9.75
C ILE A 336 -54.97 -18.36 11.00
N LEU A 337 -55.45 -17.52 11.92
CA LEU A 337 -54.76 -17.21 13.17
C LEU A 337 -55.21 -18.14 14.30
N PRO A 338 -54.35 -19.06 14.80
CA PRO A 338 -54.67 -19.87 15.98
C PRO A 338 -54.54 -19.02 17.25
N LEU A 339 -55.66 -18.44 17.71
CA LEU A 339 -55.72 -17.75 19.01
C LEU A 339 -55.94 -18.76 20.14
N PRO A 340 -55.10 -18.77 21.20
CA PRO A 340 -55.34 -19.59 22.39
C PRO A 340 -56.56 -19.07 23.17
N LEU A 341 -57.53 -19.97 23.37
CA LEU A 341 -58.86 -19.67 23.93
C LEU A 341 -58.82 -19.13 25.37
N ASP A 342 -57.75 -19.41 26.12
CA ASP A 342 -57.57 -18.93 27.51
C ASP A 342 -57.67 -17.41 27.64
N THR A 343 -57.31 -16.68 26.57
CA THR A 343 -57.42 -15.21 26.51
C THR A 343 -58.86 -14.68 26.56
N MET A 344 -59.86 -15.48 26.18
CA MET A 344 -61.27 -15.07 26.23
C MET A 344 -61.83 -15.07 27.66
N ASN A 345 -61.29 -15.92 28.55
CA ASN A 345 -61.80 -16.05 29.92
C ASN A 345 -61.53 -14.82 30.79
N LEU A 346 -60.54 -13.99 30.43
CA LEU A 346 -60.22 -12.74 31.14
C LEU A 346 -61.20 -11.59 30.83
N VAL A 347 -62.05 -11.73 29.80
CA VAL A 347 -62.94 -10.67 29.29
C VAL A 347 -64.41 -10.87 29.70
N SER A 348 -64.80 -12.06 30.19
CA SER A 348 -66.20 -12.43 30.40
C SER A 348 -66.54 -12.82 31.85
N PRO A 349 -66.90 -11.86 32.72
CA PRO A 349 -67.50 -12.14 34.02
C PRO A 349 -68.98 -12.54 33.88
N GLY A 350 -69.23 -13.68 33.25
CA GLY A 350 -70.46 -14.46 33.37
C GLY A 350 -71.54 -14.27 32.30
N ILE A 351 -71.93 -15.40 31.70
CA ILE A 351 -73.32 -15.86 31.56
C ILE A 351 -73.27 -17.41 31.62
N ARG A 352 -74.25 -18.05 32.26
CA ARG A 352 -74.28 -19.51 32.48
C ARG A 352 -75.31 -20.19 31.56
N SER A 353 -74.96 -21.41 31.13
CA SER A 353 -75.88 -22.51 30.76
C SER A 353 -76.73 -22.35 29.47
N PRO A 354 -77.27 -23.47 28.92
CA PRO A 354 -76.61 -24.78 28.77
C PRO A 354 -76.95 -25.51 27.44
N ALA A 355 -76.28 -26.65 27.22
CA ALA A 355 -76.75 -27.84 26.49
C ALA A 355 -77.11 -27.73 24.99
N GLY A 356 -76.62 -28.70 24.20
CA GLY A 356 -76.90 -28.80 22.77
C GLY A 356 -76.03 -29.86 22.10
N ALA A 357 -76.17 -31.13 22.50
CA ALA A 357 -75.46 -32.22 21.84
C ALA A 357 -76.13 -32.58 20.50
N ASN A 358 -75.33 -32.82 19.47
CA ASN A 358 -75.60 -33.83 18.46
C ASN A 358 -74.32 -34.20 17.71
N SER A 359 -74.22 -35.48 17.34
CA SER A 359 -73.19 -36.00 16.45
C SER A 359 -73.55 -35.72 14.98
N LEU A 360 -72.56 -35.78 14.09
CA LEU A 360 -72.54 -36.76 13.00
C LEU A 360 -71.20 -36.76 12.25
N LEU A 361 -70.79 -37.95 11.83
CA LEU A 361 -69.73 -38.16 10.84
C LEU A 361 -70.32 -38.00 9.43
N PRO A 362 -69.46 -37.78 8.41
CA PRO A 362 -69.48 -38.77 7.33
C PRO A 362 -68.08 -39.26 6.93
N ASP A 363 -67.96 -40.58 6.77
CA ASP A 363 -66.94 -41.21 5.93
C ASP A 363 -67.30 -40.94 4.46
N ASN A 364 -66.31 -40.61 3.64
CA ASN A 364 -66.37 -40.97 2.23
C ASN A 364 -64.98 -41.12 1.61
N ARG A 365 -64.79 -42.22 0.89
CA ARG A 365 -63.61 -42.49 0.06
C ARG A 365 -63.92 -42.05 -1.36
N ASN A 366 -62.93 -41.59 -2.11
CA ASN A 366 -62.72 -42.03 -3.50
C ASN A 366 -61.36 -41.55 -4.03
N LEU A 367 -60.69 -42.43 -4.76
CA LEU A 367 -59.52 -42.12 -5.57
C LEU A 367 -59.98 -41.63 -6.95
N PRO A 368 -59.08 -41.05 -7.76
CA PRO A 368 -58.82 -41.75 -9.02
C PRO A 368 -57.33 -41.86 -9.37
N GLU A 369 -56.95 -42.96 -10.02
CA GLU A 369 -55.68 -43.08 -10.74
C GLU A 369 -55.73 -42.30 -12.05
N SER A 370 -54.60 -41.75 -12.48
CA SER A 370 -54.29 -41.69 -13.91
C SER A 370 -52.78 -41.63 -14.14
N LEU A 371 -52.28 -42.47 -15.03
CA LEU A 371 -50.87 -42.59 -15.40
C LEU A 371 -50.49 -41.58 -16.48
N LYS A 372 -49.28 -41.05 -16.41
CA LYS A 372 -48.39 -41.01 -17.58
C LYS A 372 -46.92 -40.82 -17.24
N ASP A 373 -46.09 -41.57 -17.95
CA ASP A 373 -44.65 -41.65 -17.76
C ASP A 373 -43.91 -40.41 -18.27
N LYS A 374 -42.82 -40.06 -17.57
CA LYS A 374 -41.52 -40.05 -18.23
C LYS A 374 -40.38 -40.31 -17.24
N LYS A 375 -39.45 -41.16 -17.68
CA LYS A 375 -38.23 -41.57 -16.96
C LYS A 375 -37.00 -41.08 -17.74
N ASP A 376 -35.84 -41.28 -17.14
CA ASP A 376 -34.48 -41.18 -17.71
C ASP A 376 -33.99 -39.73 -17.93
N SER A 377 -32.79 -39.33 -17.50
CA SER A 377 -31.77 -40.00 -16.67
C SER A 377 -30.83 -38.97 -16.01
N PRO A 378 -30.12 -39.32 -14.91
CA PRO A 378 -29.07 -38.49 -14.33
C PRO A 378 -27.72 -38.66 -15.05
N MET A 379 -26.83 -37.66 -14.95
CA MET A 379 -25.39 -37.81 -15.20
C MET A 379 -24.58 -36.95 -14.21
N LEU A 380 -23.53 -37.59 -13.68
CA LEU A 380 -22.24 -37.06 -13.18
C LEU A 380 -22.22 -35.65 -12.57
#